data_AF-A0A525WD41-F1
#
_entry.id   AF-A0A525WD41-F1
#
_cell.length_a   1.000
_cell.length_b   1.000
_cell.length_c   1.000
_cell.angle_alpha   90.00
_cell.angle_beta   90.00
_cell.angle_gamma   90.00
#
_symmetry.space_group_name_H-M   'P 1'
#
loop_
_entity.id
_entity.type
_entity.pdbx_description
1 polymer ?
#
loop_
_entity_poly.entity_id
_entity_poly.type
_entity_poly.pdbx_seq_one_letter_code
_entity_poly.pdbx_strand_id
1 'polypeptide(L)' 'MALRWKLLVGFGMVLIALGLGVDWPPKTDPSLPDTRSFLLFLGGVVGVAGLLFGLKQEK' A
#
# COMPACT_ATOMS: atom_id res chain seq x y z
N MET A 1 4.32 -15.65 13.46
CA MET A 1 3.42 -14.49 13.22
C MET A 1 4.18 -13.19 12.93
N ALA A 2 5.43 -13.03 13.38
CA ALA A 2 6.28 -11.86 13.09
C ALA A 2 6.55 -11.61 11.58
N LEU A 3 6.59 -12.65 10.74
CA LEU A 3 6.84 -12.49 9.30
C LEU A 3 5.68 -11.78 8.57
N ARG A 4 4.43 -11.99 9.02
CA ARG A 4 3.22 -11.51 8.34
C ARG A 4 3.10 -9.99 8.38
N TRP A 5 3.40 -9.37 9.52
CA TRP A 5 3.34 -7.91 9.65
C TRP A 5 4.45 -7.23 8.86
N LYS A 6 5.67 -7.80 8.86
CA LYS A 6 6.79 -7.33 8.04
C LYS A 6 6.47 -7.40 6.54
N LEU A 7 5.82 -8.49 6.10
CA LEU A 7 5.35 -8.61 4.72
C LEU A 7 4.28 -7.57 4.38
N LEU A 8 3.33 -7.33 5.27
CA LEU A 8 2.30 -6.28 5.06
C LEU A 8 2.93 -4.89 4.96
N VAL A 9 3.85 -4.55 5.85
CA VAL A 9 4.56 -3.25 5.80
C VAL A 9 5.40 -3.14 4.52
N GLY A 10 6.17 -4.17 4.19
CA GLY A 10 6.97 -4.20 2.96
C GLY A 10 6.11 -4.10 1.70
N PHE A 11 5.01 -4.83 1.64
CA PHE A 11 4.07 -4.78 0.52
C PHE A 11 3.40 -3.41 0.40
N GLY A 12 2.99 -2.80 1.52
CA GLY A 12 2.45 -1.43 1.53
C GLY A 12 3.46 -0.41 0.99
N MET A 13 4.73 -0.51 1.39
CA MET A 13 5.81 0.33 0.88
C MET A 13 6.02 0.16 -0.63
N VAL A 14 5.98 -1.08 -1.14
CA VAL A 14 6.09 -1.35 -2.58
C VAL A 14 4.94 -0.74 -3.36
N LEU A 15 3.70 -0.86 -2.86
CA LEU A 15 2.53 -0.26 -3.48
C LEU A 15 2.62 1.27 -3.55
N ILE A 16 3.10 1.92 -2.49
CA ILE A 16 3.33 3.37 -2.48
C ILE A 16 4.43 3.75 -3.46
N ALA A 17 5.54 3.01 -3.46
CA ALA A 17 6.65 3.24 -4.40
C ALA A 17 6.21 3.10 -5.86
N LEU A 18 5.34 2.12 -6.16
CA LEU A 18 4.73 1.97 -7.49
C LEU A 18 3.79 3.14 -7.82
N GLY A 19 2.99 3.62 -6.87
CA GLY A 19 2.11 4.77 -7.07
C GLY A 19 2.84 6.09 -7.34
N LEU A 20 4.05 6.28 -6.78
CA LEU A 20 4.84 7.50 -6.92
C LEU A 20 5.90 7.41 -8.03
N GLY A 21 6.51 6.24 -8.21
CA GLY A 21 7.68 6.07 -9.07
C GLY A 21 7.37 5.56 -10.48
N VAL A 22 6.17 5.03 -10.72
CA VAL A 22 5.75 4.57 -12.04
C VAL A 22 4.86 5.61 -12.68
N ASP A 23 5.19 6.01 -13.91
CA ASP A 23 4.32 6.83 -14.72
C ASP A 23 3.19 5.96 -15.31
N TRP A 24 2.08 5.89 -14.59
CA TRP A 24 0.92 5.11 -15.01
C TRP A 24 0.22 5.78 -16.19
N PRO A 25 -0.27 4.99 -17.17
CA PRO A 25 -0.97 5.52 -18.31
C PRO A 25 -2.18 6.35 -17.87
N PRO A 26 -2.50 7.42 -18.61
CA PRO A 26 -3.61 8.29 -18.28
C PRO A 26 -4.90 7.50 -18.27
N LYS A 27 -5.77 7.91 -17.35
CA LYS A 27 -7.05 7.29 -17.07
C LYS A 27 -7.92 7.22 -18.33
N THR A 28 -8.17 6.00 -18.83
CA THR A 28 -8.99 5.76 -20.03
C THR A 28 -10.48 5.92 -19.74
N ASP A 29 -10.90 5.69 -18.48
CA ASP A 29 -12.29 5.71 -18.05
C ASP A 29 -12.47 6.68 -16.88
N PRO A 30 -13.17 7.82 -17.06
CA PRO A 30 -13.25 8.88 -16.05
C PRO A 30 -13.97 8.44 -14.78
N SER A 31 -14.78 7.37 -14.86
CA SER A 31 -15.56 6.78 -13.77
C SER A 31 -14.73 6.02 -12.72
N LEU A 32 -13.55 5.50 -13.11
CA LEU A 32 -12.71 4.71 -12.21
C LEU A 32 -11.87 5.59 -11.27
N PRO A 33 -11.22 5.09 -10.23
CA PRO A 33 -10.19 5.86 -9.53
C PRO A 33 -8.93 5.99 -10.39
N ASP A 34 -8.14 7.04 -10.18
CA ASP A 34 -6.81 7.10 -10.77
C ASP A 34 -5.93 5.97 -10.17
N THR A 35 -5.20 5.25 -11.02
CA THR A 35 -4.36 4.12 -10.59
C THR A 35 -3.33 4.55 -9.55
N ARG A 36 -2.76 5.76 -9.65
CA ARG A 36 -1.83 6.29 -8.65
C ARG A 36 -2.53 6.47 -7.32
N SER A 37 -3.67 7.15 -7.31
CA SER A 37 -4.45 7.39 -6.08
C SER A 37 -4.90 6.09 -5.41
N PHE A 38 -5.31 5.10 -6.21
CA PHE A 38 -5.69 3.79 -5.70
C PHE A 38 -4.52 3.05 -5.05
N LEU A 39 -3.36 3.01 -5.70
CA LEU A 39 -2.16 2.35 -5.18
C LEU A 39 -1.65 3.02 -3.90
N LEU A 40 -1.68 4.35 -3.84
CA LEU A 40 -1.33 5.11 -2.64
C LEU A 40 -2.27 4.80 -1.47
N PHE A 41 -3.57 4.79 -1.73
CA PHE A 41 -4.57 4.48 -0.70
C PHE A 41 -4.41 3.03 -0.20
N LEU A 42 -4.32 2.07 -1.12
CA LEU A 42 -4.15 0.66 -0.78
C LEU A 42 -2.83 0.42 -0.02
N GLY A 43 -1.73 1.00 -0.51
CA GLY A 43 -0.42 0.91 0.13
C GLY A 43 -0.40 1.52 1.53
N GLY A 44 -1.06 2.66 1.72
CA GLY A 44 -1.24 3.28 3.03
C GLY A 44 -2.04 2.41 4.00
N VAL A 45 -3.20 1.89 3.57
CA VAL A 45 -4.04 1.01 4.39
C VAL A 45 -3.29 -0.27 4.79
N VAL A 46 -2.64 -0.92 3.83
CA VAL A 46 -1.89 -2.16 4.08
C VAL A 46 -0.67 -1.91 4.96
N GLY A 47 0.05 -0.81 4.73
CA GLY A 47 1.19 -0.41 5.56
C GLY A 47 0.79 -0.12 7.00
N VAL A 48 -0.27 0.67 7.22
CA VAL A 48 -0.79 0.97 8.56
C VAL A 48 -1.30 -0.29 9.25
N ALA A 49 -2.04 -1.16 8.55
CA ALA A 49 -2.46 -2.44 9.08
C ALA A 49 -1.26 -3.30 9.51
N GLY A 50 -0.21 -3.36 8.67
CA GLY A 50 1.04 -4.03 8.99
C GLY A 50 1.70 -3.48 10.26
N LEU A 51 1.78 -2.15 10.41
CA LEU A 51 2.32 -1.51 11.62
C LEU A 51 1.48 -1.84 12.86
N LEU A 52 0.16 -1.76 12.78
CA LEU A 52 -0.75 -2.08 13.88
C LEU A 52 -0.62 -3.56 14.31
N PHE A 53 -0.49 -4.48 13.35
CA PHE A 53 -0.25 -5.90 13.65
C PHE A 53 1.13 -6.17 14.24
N GLY A 54 2.15 -5.38 13.86
CA GLY A 54 3.48 -5.42 14.46
C GLY A 54 3.45 -4.96 15.92
N LEU A 55 2.89 -3.77 16.17
CA LEU A 55 2.73 -3.19 17.51
C LEU A 55 1.91 -4.08 18.44
N LYS A 56 0.87 -4.75 17.91
CA LYS A 56 0.07 -5.69 18.69
C LYS A 56 0.80 -6.99 19.04
N GLN A 57 1.86 -7.35 18.32
CA GLN A 57 2.68 -8.53 18.64
C GLN A 57 3.84 -8.24 19.59
N GLU A 58 4.24 -6.98 19.72
CA GLU A 58 5.26 -6.55 20.69
C GLU A 58 4.71 -6.38 22.12
N LYS A 59 3.39 -6.45 22.28
CA LYS A 59 2.68 -6.35 23.56
C LYS A 59 2.18 -7.73 24.01
#